data_AF-A0A4Y8VGB9-F1
#
_entry.id   AF-A0A4Y8VGB9-F1
#
_cell.length_a   1.000
_cell.length_b   1.000
_cell.length_c   1.000
_cell.angle_alpha   90.00
_cell.angle_beta   90.00
_cell.angle_gamma   90.00
#
_symmetry.space_group_name_H-M   'P 1'
#
loop_
_entity.id
_entity.type
_entity.pdbx_description
1 polymer ?
#
loop_
_entity_poly.entity_id
_entity_poly.type
_entity_poly.pdbx_seq_one_letter_code
_entity_poly.pdbx_strand_id
1 'polypeptide(L)'
;MNSISHDEQLLKSLTLAVANRPRATMKELAQQAGVSKATLHRYCGTRENLTARLEEHAEGTLKLIIDNADLQHLEPLEALRRLIREHLAHRELLAFLMAQYRPDFLDLEQGGRRWLFYLEALDGFFLRGQQAGLFRIDITAAIFTELFISLVYGLVDAELRGRAAHADSARTLEQMFLNGVLAARCLS
;
A
#
# COMPACT_ATOMS: atom_id res chain seq x y z
N MET A 1 -24.93 -8.71 -12.06
CA MET A 1 -23.46 -8.60 -11.94
C MET A 1 -22.92 -7.16 -12.14
N ASN A 2 -23.75 -6.11 -12.25
CA ASN A 2 -23.26 -4.72 -12.46
C ASN A 2 -23.02 -3.87 -11.19
N SER A 3 -23.60 -4.22 -10.04
CA SER A 3 -23.50 -3.38 -8.82
C SER A 3 -22.13 -3.43 -8.15
N ILE A 4 -21.53 -4.62 -8.08
CA ILE A 4 -20.25 -4.84 -7.38
C ILE A 4 -19.12 -4.04 -8.04
N SER A 5 -19.09 -3.99 -9.38
CA SER A 5 -18.09 -3.21 -10.12
C SER A 5 -18.27 -1.70 -9.95
N HIS A 6 -19.51 -1.21 -9.84
CA HIS A 6 -19.78 0.21 -9.57
C HIS A 6 -19.39 0.61 -8.16
N ASP A 7 -19.66 -0.24 -7.17
CA ASP A 7 -19.28 0.01 -5.78
C ASP A 7 -17.76 0.02 -5.60
N GLU A 8 -17.04 -0.89 -6.27
CA GLU A 8 -15.57 -0.94 -6.25
C GLU A 8 -14.95 0.29 -6.92
N GLN A 9 -15.48 0.73 -8.07
CA GLN A 9 -15.02 1.93 -8.76
C GLN A 9 -15.28 3.20 -7.95
N LEU A 10 -16.45 3.29 -7.31
CA LEU A 10 -16.79 4.39 -6.40
C LEU A 10 -15.82 4.42 -5.22
N LEU A 11 -15.54 3.26 -4.63
CA LEU A 11 -14.61 3.13 -3.51
C LEU A 11 -13.20 3.60 -3.90
N LYS A 12 -12.64 3.12 -5.01
CA LYS A 12 -11.33 3.58 -5.54
C LYS A 12 -11.30 5.10 -5.75
N SER A 13 -12.36 5.65 -6.33
CA SER A 13 -12.45 7.10 -6.58
C SER A 13 -12.51 7.91 -5.29
N LEU A 14 -13.24 7.43 -4.28
CA LEU A 14 -13.32 8.04 -2.96
C LEU A 14 -12.00 7.92 -2.20
N THR A 15 -11.32 6.77 -2.27
CA THR A 15 -9.99 6.54 -1.69
C THR A 15 -9.01 7.61 -2.19
N LEU A 16 -8.94 7.79 -3.53
CA LEU A 16 -8.07 8.79 -4.13
C LEU A 16 -8.48 10.23 -3.79
N ALA A 17 -9.78 10.53 -3.75
CA ALA A 17 -10.28 11.86 -3.39
C ALA A 17 -9.92 12.23 -1.93
N VAL A 18 -10.11 11.31 -0.99
CA VAL A 18 -9.75 11.50 0.41
C VAL A 18 -8.24 11.61 0.60
N ALA A 19 -7.44 10.79 -0.10
CA ALA A 19 -5.99 10.87 -0.08
C ALA A 19 -5.48 12.24 -0.52
N ASN A 20 -6.00 12.75 -1.63
CA ASN A 20 -5.59 14.05 -2.18
C ASN A 20 -6.13 15.25 -1.40
N ARG A 21 -7.31 15.12 -0.77
CA ARG A 21 -7.95 16.20 0.00
C ARG A 21 -8.52 15.70 1.33
N PRO A 22 -7.68 15.43 2.34
CA PRO A 22 -8.11 14.91 3.64
C PRO A 22 -9.07 15.82 4.41
N ARG A 23 -9.20 17.09 4.03
CA ARG A 23 -10.11 18.08 4.63
C ARG A 23 -11.33 18.42 3.76
N ALA A 24 -11.47 17.81 2.57
CA ALA A 24 -12.60 18.06 1.69
C ALA A 24 -13.92 17.65 2.35
N THR A 25 -14.95 18.46 2.19
CA THR A 25 -16.31 18.18 2.64
C THR A 25 -16.91 16.98 1.89
N MET A 26 -17.96 16.36 2.45
CA MET A 26 -18.69 15.29 1.76
C MET A 26 -19.21 15.70 0.38
N LYS A 27 -19.54 16.98 0.18
CA LYS A 27 -19.97 17.51 -1.13
C LYS A 27 -18.84 17.49 -2.15
N GLU A 28 -17.65 17.94 -1.75
CA GLU A 28 -16.47 17.98 -2.62
C GLU A 28 -15.98 16.57 -2.96
N LEU A 29 -15.97 15.66 -1.98
CA LEU A 29 -15.63 14.25 -2.21
C LEU A 29 -16.59 13.57 -3.18
N ALA A 30 -17.91 13.81 -3.05
CA ALA A 30 -18.89 13.28 -3.99
C ALA A 30 -18.64 13.78 -5.42
N GLN A 31 -18.37 15.09 -5.56
CA GLN A 31 -18.06 15.70 -6.86
C GLN A 31 -16.79 15.10 -7.48
N GLN A 32 -15.73 14.91 -6.69
CA GLN A 32 -14.49 14.30 -7.19
C GLN A 32 -14.67 12.83 -7.58
N ALA A 33 -15.49 12.08 -6.84
CA ALA A 33 -15.80 10.69 -7.16
C ALA A 33 -16.87 10.52 -8.26
N GLY A 34 -17.33 11.62 -8.87
CA GLY A 34 -18.30 11.57 -9.98
C GLY A 34 -19.72 11.19 -9.57
N VAL A 35 -20.09 11.34 -8.29
CA VAL A 35 -21.42 10.98 -7.76
C VAL A 35 -22.13 12.17 -7.11
N SER A 36 -23.45 12.07 -6.97
CA SER A 36 -24.22 13.09 -6.24
C SER A 36 -23.97 13.02 -4.73
N LYS A 37 -24.16 14.14 -4.02
CA LYS A 37 -24.12 14.17 -2.54
C LYS A 37 -25.11 13.17 -1.93
N ALA A 38 -26.30 13.02 -2.52
CA ALA A 38 -27.32 12.08 -2.05
C ALA A 38 -26.87 10.62 -2.24
N THR A 39 -26.19 10.32 -3.34
CA THR A 39 -25.60 8.99 -3.60
C THR A 39 -24.53 8.67 -2.57
N LEU A 40 -23.59 9.58 -2.34
CA LEU A 40 -22.54 9.38 -1.33
C LEU A 40 -23.13 9.25 0.08
N HIS A 41 -24.13 10.07 0.42
CA HIS A 41 -24.82 9.97 1.71
C HIS A 41 -25.55 8.62 1.87
N ARG A 42 -26.17 8.07 0.82
CA ARG A 42 -26.75 6.72 0.88
C ARG A 42 -25.68 5.63 1.03
N TYR A 43 -24.49 5.87 0.47
CA TYR A 43 -23.38 4.92 0.51
C TYR A 43 -22.73 4.81 1.90
N CYS A 44 -22.43 5.95 2.55
CA CYS A 44 -21.73 5.95 3.85
C CYS A 44 -22.42 6.77 4.94
N GLY A 45 -23.33 7.68 4.61
CA GLY A 45 -24.00 8.57 5.56
C GLY A 45 -23.10 9.70 6.04
N THR A 46 -22.13 9.39 6.88
CA THR A 46 -21.22 10.34 7.53
C THR A 46 -19.78 10.24 7.00
N ARG A 47 -18.93 11.19 7.40
CA ARG A 47 -17.50 11.16 7.08
C ARG A 47 -16.79 10.06 7.84
N GLU A 48 -17.16 9.83 9.09
CA GLU A 48 -16.59 8.81 9.97
C GLU A 48 -16.85 7.41 9.37
N ASN A 49 -18.07 7.17 8.90
CA ASN A 49 -18.42 5.92 8.21
C ASN A 49 -17.71 5.77 6.87
N LEU A 50 -17.46 6.87 6.14
CA LEU A 50 -16.64 6.84 4.93
C LEU A 50 -15.21 6.40 5.28
N THR A 51 -14.58 7.04 6.27
CA THR A 51 -13.23 6.68 6.73
C THR A 51 -13.15 5.21 7.13
N ALA A 52 -14.09 4.72 7.95
CA ALA A 52 -14.12 3.32 8.38
C ALA A 52 -14.20 2.33 7.21
N ARG A 53 -15.03 2.63 6.19
CA ARG A 53 -15.13 1.82 4.97
C ARG A 53 -13.84 1.84 4.14
N LEU A 54 -13.19 3.00 4.04
CA LEU A 54 -11.91 3.12 3.33
C LEU A 54 -10.79 2.35 4.04
N GLU A 55 -10.78 2.37 5.38
CA GLU A 55 -9.85 1.58 6.19
C GLU A 55 -10.10 0.08 6.07
N GLU A 56 -11.36 -0.37 6.09
CA GLU A 56 -11.72 -1.79 5.87
C GLU A 56 -11.31 -2.26 4.46
N HIS A 57 -11.58 -1.42 3.45
CA HIS A 57 -11.11 -1.68 2.09
C HIS A 57 -9.58 -1.77 2.01
N ALA A 58 -8.89 -0.88 2.73
CA ALA A 58 -7.44 -0.87 2.77
C ALA A 58 -6.87 -2.13 3.41
N GLU A 59 -7.42 -2.55 4.54
CA GLU A 59 -7.05 -3.78 5.22
C GLU A 59 -7.26 -5.01 4.32
N GLY A 60 -8.43 -5.12 3.68
CA GLY A 60 -8.74 -6.21 2.76
C GLY A 60 -7.80 -6.25 1.55
N THR A 61 -7.41 -5.09 1.03
CA THR A 61 -6.50 -5.02 -0.12
C THR A 61 -5.06 -5.36 0.28
N LEU A 62 -4.58 -4.97 1.46
CA LEU A 62 -3.26 -5.39 1.95
C LEU A 62 -3.18 -6.91 2.17
N LYS A 63 -4.26 -7.54 2.66
CA LYS A 63 -4.36 -9.01 2.73
C LYS A 63 -4.24 -9.64 1.35
N LEU A 64 -4.99 -9.13 0.38
CA LEU A 64 -4.92 -9.58 -1.02
C LEU A 64 -3.50 -9.44 -1.60
N ILE A 65 -2.82 -8.32 -1.34
CA ILE A 65 -1.45 -8.08 -1.78
C ILE A 65 -0.50 -9.15 -1.22
N ILE A 66 -0.60 -9.47 0.07
CA ILE A 66 0.24 -10.50 0.70
C ILE A 66 -0.06 -11.89 0.13
N ASP A 67 -1.34 -12.22 0.01
CA ASP A 67 -1.80 -13.52 -0.49
C ASP A 67 -1.34 -13.75 -1.93
N ASN A 68 -1.49 -12.74 -2.80
CA ASN A 68 -1.08 -12.81 -4.20
C ASN A 68 0.45 -12.82 -4.39
N ALA A 69 1.18 -12.13 -3.50
CA ALA A 69 2.63 -12.13 -3.51
C ALA A 69 3.21 -13.49 -3.09
N ASP A 70 2.42 -14.32 -2.40
CA ASP A 70 2.79 -15.65 -1.90
C ASP A 70 4.16 -15.63 -1.22
N LEU A 71 4.27 -14.69 -0.27
CA LEU A 71 5.54 -14.34 0.36
C LEU A 71 6.18 -15.50 1.10
N GLN A 72 5.46 -16.58 1.42
CA GLN A 72 6.00 -17.70 2.19
C GLN A 72 6.53 -18.83 1.32
N HIS A 73 5.93 -19.08 0.15
CA HIS A 73 6.23 -20.28 -0.63
C HIS A 73 7.08 -20.01 -1.88
N LEU A 74 7.06 -18.79 -2.41
CA LEU A 74 7.85 -18.44 -3.58
C LEU A 74 9.32 -18.15 -3.24
N GLU A 75 10.16 -18.32 -4.27
CA GLU A 75 11.55 -17.86 -4.25
C GLU A 75 11.58 -16.35 -3.94
N PRO A 76 12.44 -15.88 -3.01
CA PRO A 76 12.35 -14.51 -2.50
C PRO A 76 12.39 -13.39 -3.54
N LEU A 77 13.19 -13.50 -4.61
CA LEU A 77 13.22 -12.45 -5.64
C LEU A 77 11.93 -12.45 -6.47
N GLU A 78 11.38 -13.61 -6.80
CA GLU A 78 10.08 -13.70 -7.47
C GLU A 78 8.94 -13.19 -6.58
N ALA A 79 8.93 -13.56 -5.30
CA ALA A 79 7.98 -13.04 -4.31
C ALA A 79 8.07 -11.51 -4.22
N LEU A 80 9.27 -10.93 -4.15
CA LEU A 80 9.47 -9.48 -4.13
C LEU A 80 8.91 -8.82 -5.39
N ARG A 81 9.19 -9.37 -6.59
CA ARG A 81 8.65 -8.83 -7.84
C ARG A 81 7.12 -8.84 -7.86
N ARG A 82 6.51 -9.92 -7.39
CA ARG A 82 5.04 -10.00 -7.26
C ARG A 82 4.54 -8.98 -6.26
N LEU A 83 5.13 -8.92 -5.08
CA LEU A 83 4.79 -7.94 -4.06
C LEU A 83 4.79 -6.53 -4.61
N ILE A 84 5.84 -6.13 -5.34
CA ILE A 84 5.93 -4.81 -5.98
C ILE A 84 4.79 -4.61 -6.99
N ARG A 85 4.53 -5.58 -7.86
CA ARG A 85 3.44 -5.47 -8.85
C ARG A 85 2.08 -5.34 -8.17
N GLU A 86 1.80 -6.14 -7.15
CA GLU A 86 0.54 -6.09 -6.40
C GLU A 86 0.35 -4.74 -5.72
N HIS A 87 1.39 -4.18 -5.08
CA HIS A 87 1.35 -2.83 -4.54
C HIS A 87 1.00 -1.78 -5.62
N LEU A 88 1.72 -1.82 -6.74
CA LEU A 88 1.53 -0.86 -7.83
C LEU A 88 0.22 -1.06 -8.61
N ALA A 89 -0.51 -2.18 -8.42
CA ALA A 89 -1.87 -2.36 -8.92
C ALA A 89 -2.92 -1.63 -8.06
N HIS A 90 -2.57 -1.24 -6.83
CA HIS A 90 -3.48 -0.65 -5.84
C HIS A 90 -2.98 0.74 -5.38
N ARG A 91 -2.70 1.66 -6.31
CA ARG A 91 -2.02 2.93 -6.01
C ARG A 91 -2.87 3.91 -5.22
N GLU A 92 -4.16 3.93 -5.47
CA GLU A 92 -5.11 4.79 -4.77
C GLU A 92 -5.12 4.43 -3.29
N LEU A 93 -5.09 3.13 -2.97
CA LEU A 93 -4.92 2.64 -1.62
C LEU A 93 -3.63 3.15 -0.99
N LEU A 94 -2.49 2.97 -1.68
CA LEU A 94 -1.20 3.40 -1.15
C LEU A 94 -1.16 4.91 -0.89
N ALA A 95 -1.76 5.69 -1.78
CA ALA A 95 -1.93 7.12 -1.60
C ALA A 95 -2.78 7.45 -0.37
N PHE A 96 -3.86 6.70 -0.13
CA PHE A 96 -4.70 6.84 1.05
C PHE A 96 -3.96 6.49 2.34
N LEU A 97 -3.27 5.34 2.38
CA LEU A 97 -2.47 4.93 3.54
C LEU A 97 -1.38 5.95 3.85
N MET A 98 -0.70 6.47 2.83
CA MET A 98 0.29 7.55 2.98
C MET A 98 -0.35 8.84 3.52
N ALA A 99 -1.52 9.25 3.02
CA ALA A 99 -2.20 10.45 3.49
C ALA A 99 -2.73 10.30 4.94
N GLN A 100 -3.03 9.07 5.35
CA GLN A 100 -3.39 8.71 6.73
C GLN A 100 -2.17 8.49 7.62
N TYR A 101 -0.95 8.42 7.07
CA TYR A 101 0.27 8.21 7.82
C TYR A 101 0.52 9.38 8.78
N ARG A 102 0.03 9.21 10.01
CA ARG A 102 0.41 10.00 11.18
C ARG A 102 1.67 9.37 11.79
N PRO A 103 2.49 10.12 12.54
CA PRO A 103 3.55 9.51 13.34
C PRO A 103 3.05 8.35 14.21
N ASP A 104 1.78 8.39 14.58
CA ASP A 104 1.09 7.40 15.42
C ASP A 104 0.50 6.23 14.59
N PHE A 105 0.69 6.18 13.26
CA PHE A 105 0.20 5.10 12.40
C PHE A 105 0.81 3.73 12.76
N LEU A 106 2.02 3.74 13.32
CA LEU A 106 2.72 2.58 13.88
C LEU A 106 2.60 2.49 15.41
N ASP A 107 1.89 3.44 16.05
CA ASP A 107 1.56 3.32 17.46
C ASP A 107 0.54 2.20 17.64
N LEU A 108 1.01 1.08 18.19
CA LEU A 108 0.23 -0.13 18.44
C LEU A 108 -0.97 0.13 19.37
N GLU A 109 -0.94 1.22 20.15
CA GLU A 109 -2.01 1.63 21.07
C GLU A 109 -3.08 2.51 20.37
N GLN A 110 -2.75 3.18 19.25
CA GLN A 110 -3.60 4.19 18.59
C GLN A 110 -3.98 3.89 17.13
N GLY A 111 -3.87 2.63 16.70
CA GLY A 111 -4.36 2.19 15.39
C GLY A 111 -3.41 1.30 14.60
N GLY A 112 -2.13 1.24 15.00
CA GLY A 112 -1.11 0.41 14.35
C GLY A 112 -1.43 -1.09 14.40
N ARG A 113 -2.18 -1.55 15.42
CA ARG A 113 -2.60 -2.97 15.53
C ARG A 113 -3.39 -3.46 14.31
N ARG A 114 -4.14 -2.58 13.63
CA ARG A 114 -4.87 -2.95 12.40
C ARG A 114 -3.93 -3.41 11.28
N TRP A 115 -2.74 -2.81 11.19
CA TRP A 115 -1.78 -3.07 10.11
C TRP A 115 -0.69 -4.07 10.50
N LEU A 116 -0.73 -4.59 11.73
CA LEU A 116 0.31 -5.46 12.27
C LEU A 116 0.50 -6.72 11.43
N PHE A 117 -0.58 -7.35 10.98
CA PHE A 117 -0.49 -8.54 10.11
C PHE A 117 0.34 -8.28 8.84
N TYR A 118 0.27 -7.05 8.31
CA TYR A 118 0.96 -6.67 7.10
C TYR A 118 2.46 -6.47 7.36
N LEU A 119 2.80 -5.81 8.47
CA LEU A 119 4.19 -5.67 8.92
C LEU A 119 4.81 -7.03 9.25
N GLU A 120 4.10 -7.90 9.98
CA GLU A 120 4.57 -9.24 10.34
C GLU A 120 4.82 -10.12 9.10
N ALA A 121 3.97 -10.03 8.08
CA ALA A 121 4.16 -10.75 6.83
C ALA A 121 5.44 -10.32 6.08
N LEU A 122 5.70 -9.00 6.03
CA LEU A 122 6.91 -8.45 5.41
C LEU A 122 8.17 -8.75 6.24
N ASP A 123 8.09 -8.62 7.56
CA ASP A 123 9.20 -8.97 8.46
C ASP A 123 9.56 -10.45 8.30
N GLY A 124 8.56 -11.33 8.28
CA GLY A 124 8.76 -12.76 8.04
C GLY A 124 9.36 -13.06 6.67
N PHE A 125 8.96 -12.30 5.63
CA PHE A 125 9.54 -12.40 4.30
C PHE A 125 11.03 -12.04 4.29
N PHE A 126 11.39 -10.88 4.84
CA PHE A 126 12.78 -10.43 4.88
C PHE A 126 13.64 -11.32 5.76
N LEU A 127 13.13 -11.75 6.92
CA LEU A 127 13.83 -12.67 7.81
C LEU A 127 14.15 -13.99 7.11
N ARG A 128 13.21 -14.55 6.34
CA ARG A 128 13.44 -15.77 5.56
C ARG A 128 14.55 -15.56 4.53
N GLY A 129 14.54 -14.43 3.81
CA GLY A 129 15.59 -14.10 2.85
C GLY A 129 16.97 -13.93 3.51
N GLN A 130 17.02 -13.41 4.72
CA GLN A 130 18.24 -13.32 5.53
C GLN A 130 18.73 -14.71 5.98
N GLN A 131 17.85 -15.58 6.45
CA GLN A 131 18.17 -16.96 6.83
C GLN A 131 18.68 -17.79 5.65
N ALA A 132 18.19 -17.50 4.45
CA ALA A 132 18.67 -18.10 3.20
C ALA A 132 19.98 -17.47 2.69
N GLY A 133 20.50 -16.43 3.34
CA GLY A 133 21.73 -15.72 2.96
C GLY A 133 21.60 -14.81 1.73
N LEU A 134 20.37 -14.55 1.25
CA LEU A 134 20.11 -13.69 0.09
C LEU A 134 20.19 -12.21 0.45
N PHE A 135 19.61 -11.83 1.59
CA PHE A 135 19.61 -10.45 2.07
C PHE A 135 20.72 -10.25 3.12
N ARG A 136 21.34 -9.07 3.12
CA ARG A 136 22.34 -8.69 4.12
C ARG A 136 21.73 -8.68 5.53
N ILE A 137 22.55 -9.00 6.53
CA ILE A 137 22.11 -9.24 7.92
C ILE A 137 22.52 -8.14 8.90
N ASP A 138 23.30 -7.16 8.45
CA ASP A 138 23.69 -6.00 9.25
C ASP A 138 22.55 -4.98 9.43
N ILE A 139 21.47 -5.13 8.65
CA ILE A 139 20.20 -4.42 8.79
C ILE A 139 19.13 -5.44 9.16
N THR A 140 18.25 -5.13 10.11
CA THR A 140 17.21 -6.08 10.55
C THR A 140 16.07 -6.19 9.53
N ALA A 141 15.38 -7.34 9.52
CA ALA A 141 14.20 -7.56 8.68
C ALA A 141 13.14 -6.45 8.83
N ALA A 142 12.86 -6.01 10.06
CA ALA A 142 11.93 -4.92 10.34
C ALA A 142 12.33 -3.59 9.69
N ILE A 143 13.63 -3.26 9.67
CA ILE A 143 14.10 -2.05 8.98
C ILE A 143 13.96 -2.20 7.45
N PHE A 144 14.13 -3.40 6.88
CA PHE A 144 13.81 -3.61 5.46
C PHE A 144 12.33 -3.42 5.15
N THR A 145 11.43 -3.84 6.03
CA THR A 145 9.99 -3.57 5.90
C THR A 145 9.72 -2.06 5.82
N GLU A 146 10.26 -1.28 6.76
CA GLU A 146 10.09 0.19 6.78
C GLU A 146 10.65 0.87 5.52
N LEU A 147 11.85 0.46 5.10
CA LEU A 147 12.49 1.01 3.90
C LEU A 147 11.73 0.64 2.62
N PHE A 148 11.25 -0.60 2.53
CA PHE A 148 10.45 -1.07 1.40
C PHE A 148 9.15 -0.28 1.27
N ILE A 149 8.38 -0.18 2.36
CA ILE A 149 7.12 0.58 2.40
C ILE A 149 7.37 2.04 2.02
N SER A 150 8.41 2.65 2.57
CA SER A 150 8.78 4.04 2.29
C SER A 150 9.10 4.27 0.81
N LEU A 151 9.81 3.34 0.17
CA LEU A 151 10.11 3.41 -1.27
C LEU A 151 8.86 3.25 -2.14
N VAL A 152 7.99 2.31 -1.80
CA VAL A 152 6.70 2.11 -2.48
C VAL A 152 5.86 3.38 -2.41
N TYR A 153 5.67 3.95 -1.22
CA TYR A 153 4.91 5.18 -1.05
C TYR A 153 5.56 6.37 -1.76
N GLY A 154 6.87 6.55 -1.63
CA GLY A 154 7.60 7.64 -2.28
C GLY A 154 7.46 7.61 -3.81
N LEU A 155 7.44 6.41 -4.41
CA LEU A 155 7.27 6.27 -5.85
C LEU A 155 5.83 6.53 -6.31
N VAL A 156 4.84 6.03 -5.58
CA VAL A 156 3.42 6.33 -5.84
C VAL A 156 3.14 7.83 -5.72
N ASP A 157 3.66 8.48 -4.69
CA ASP A 157 3.55 9.93 -4.51
C ASP A 157 4.22 10.71 -5.65
N ALA A 158 5.41 10.26 -6.09
CA ALA A 158 6.09 10.86 -7.24
C ALA A 158 5.27 10.77 -8.53
N GLU A 159 4.59 9.63 -8.78
CA GLU A 159 3.67 9.47 -9.91
C GLU A 159 2.47 10.42 -9.80
N LEU A 160 1.84 10.50 -8.63
CA LEU A 160 0.68 11.38 -8.40
C LEU A 160 1.01 12.85 -8.61
N ARG A 161 2.24 13.27 -8.27
CA ARG A 161 2.76 14.62 -8.52
C ARG A 161 3.29 14.82 -9.93
N GLY A 162 3.19 13.82 -10.81
CA GLY A 162 3.68 13.87 -12.19
C GLY A 162 5.21 13.94 -12.31
N ARG A 163 5.95 13.56 -11.26
CA ARG A 163 7.42 13.55 -11.23
C ARG A 163 8.02 12.23 -11.71
N ALA A 164 7.24 11.15 -11.76
CA ALA A 164 7.67 9.84 -12.22
C ALA A 164 6.68 9.26 -13.24
N ALA A 165 7.19 8.47 -14.19
CA ALA A 165 6.38 7.76 -15.17
C ALA A 165 5.99 6.37 -14.64
N HIS A 166 4.71 6.04 -14.70
CA HIS A 166 4.16 4.80 -14.18
C HIS A 166 4.78 3.52 -14.78
N ALA A 167 5.12 3.56 -16.07
CA ALA A 167 5.60 2.39 -16.82
C ALA A 167 6.93 1.82 -16.29
N ASP A 168 7.78 2.68 -15.70
CA ASP A 168 9.11 2.29 -15.22
C ASP A 168 9.18 2.05 -13.71
N SER A 169 8.08 2.29 -13.00
CA SER A 169 8.07 2.30 -11.54
C SER A 169 8.38 0.95 -10.92
N ALA A 170 7.79 -0.14 -11.44
CA ALA A 170 8.05 -1.49 -10.91
C ALA A 170 9.53 -1.86 -10.99
N ARG A 171 10.14 -1.63 -12.17
CA ARG A 171 11.55 -1.90 -12.42
C ARG A 171 12.46 -1.02 -11.56
N THR A 172 12.17 0.27 -11.49
CA THR A 172 12.97 1.23 -10.70
C THR A 172 12.96 0.86 -9.23
N LEU A 173 11.78 0.53 -8.69
CA LEU A 173 11.64 0.15 -7.30
C LEU A 173 12.38 -1.16 -6.99
N GLU A 174 12.20 -2.18 -7.83
CA GLU A 174 12.91 -3.45 -7.69
C GLU A 174 14.43 -3.25 -7.68
N GLN A 175 14.97 -2.53 -8.68
CA GLN A 175 16.41 -2.30 -8.80
C GLN A 175 16.98 -1.51 -7.62
N MET A 176 16.33 -0.40 -7.25
CA MET A 176 16.80 0.44 -6.15
C MET A 176 16.77 -0.31 -4.81
N PHE A 177 15.73 -1.11 -4.58
CA PHE A 177 15.63 -1.89 -3.36
C PHE A 177 16.62 -3.05 -3.33
N LEU A 178 16.70 -3.87 -4.38
CA LEU A 178 17.63 -5.02 -4.45
C LEU A 178 19.09 -4.60 -4.31
N ASN A 179 19.51 -3.52 -4.95
CA ASN A 179 20.88 -3.00 -4.83
C ASN A 179 21.22 -2.57 -3.39
N GLY A 180 20.22 -2.24 -2.57
CA GLY A 180 20.41 -1.89 -1.16
C GLY A 180 20.42 -3.09 -0.20
N VAL A 181 19.65 -4.15 -0.51
CA VAL A 181 19.38 -5.25 0.41
C VAL A 181 20.13 -6.56 0.12
N LEU A 182 20.61 -6.77 -1.10
CA LEU A 182 21.32 -8.00 -1.45
C LEU A 182 22.61 -8.15 -0.63
N ALA A 183 22.92 -9.37 -0.22
CA ALA A 183 24.19 -9.69 0.41
C ALA A 183 25.34 -9.50 -0.60
N ALA A 184 26.50 -9.04 -0.13
CA ALA A 184 27.67 -8.78 -0.98
C ALA A 184 28.12 -10.02 -1.81
N ARG A 185 27.77 -11.23 -1.36
CA ARG A 185 28.10 -12.50 -2.04
C ARG A 185 27.16 -12.84 -3.19
N CYS A 186 26.06 -12.10 -3.37
CA CYS A 186 25.08 -12.29 -4.45
C CYS A 186 25.22 -11.24 -5.57
N LEU A 187 26.17 -10.30 -5.44
CA LEU A 187 26.46 -9.26 -6.44
C LEU A 187 27.58 -9.66 -7.42
N SER A 188 28.15 -10.85 -7.26
CA SER A 188 29.19 -11.44 -8.11
C SER A 188 28.60 -12.44 -9.09
#